data_AF-A0A517MWE5-F1
#
_entry.id   AF-A0A517MWE5-F1
#
_cell.length_a   1.000
_cell.length_b   1.000
_cell.length_c   1.000
_cell.angle_alpha   90.00
_cell.angle_beta   90.00
_cell.angle_gamma   90.00
#
_symmetry.space_group_name_H-M   'P 1'
#
loop_
_entity.id
_entity.type
_entity.pdbx_description
1 polymer ?
#
loop_
_entity_poly.entity_id
_entity_poly.type
_entity_poly.pdbx_seq_one_letter_code
_entity_poly.pdbx_strand_id
1 'polypeptide(L)' 'MLNTGKDVAAVLQALEISEATYHRWRAKYGGMKAEEAKRLKQLEDENQRLKEIVADQQLDIKMLKHLAEGSW' A
#
# COMPACT_ATOMS: atom_id res chain seq x y z
N MET A 1 10.84 -2.31 17.16
CA MET A 1 10.37 -3.67 16.81
C MET A 1 11.46 -4.65 17.21
N LEU A 2 11.13 -5.80 17.82
CA LEU A 2 12.12 -6.80 18.25
C LEU A 2 13.03 -7.34 17.12
N ASN A 3 12.68 -7.06 15.85
CA ASN A 3 13.38 -7.47 14.63
C ASN A 3 14.46 -6.48 14.12
N THR A 4 14.67 -5.32 14.74
CA THR A 4 15.69 -4.38 14.23
C THR A 4 17.09 -4.81 14.68
N GLY A 5 17.78 -5.56 13.82
CA GLY A 5 19.22 -5.86 13.92
C GLY A 5 19.62 -6.95 14.92
N LYS A 6 18.65 -7.63 15.57
CA LYS A 6 18.91 -8.74 16.48
C LYS A 6 18.84 -10.08 15.76
N ASP A 7 19.69 -11.00 16.17
CA ASP A 7 19.63 -12.39 15.69
C ASP A 7 18.29 -13.04 16.01
N VAL A 8 17.77 -13.85 15.09
CA VAL A 8 16.44 -14.47 15.21
C VAL A 8 16.39 -15.38 16.44
N ALA A 9 17.45 -16.13 16.74
CA ALA A 9 17.47 -17.01 17.91
C ALA A 9 17.40 -16.21 19.21
N ALA A 10 18.08 -15.06 19.29
CA ALA A 10 18.00 -14.18 20.46
C ALA A 10 16.58 -13.61 20.68
N VAL A 11 15.87 -13.29 19.61
CA VAL A 11 14.48 -12.83 19.68
C VAL A 11 13.55 -13.96 20.12
N LEU A 12 13.73 -15.16 19.57
CA LEU A 12 12.93 -16.33 19.91
C LEU A 12 13.13 -16.76 21.37
N GLN A 13 14.37 -16.72 21.86
CA GLN A 13 14.68 -16.99 23.26
C GLN A 13 14.02 -15.98 24.20
N ALA A 14 14.13 -14.67 23.90
CA ALA A 14 13.50 -13.62 24.70
C ALA A 14 11.96 -13.69 24.71
N LEU A 15 11.36 -14.27 23.67
CA LEU A 15 9.92 -14.50 23.57
C LEU A 15 9.49 -15.88 24.07
N GLU A 16 10.44 -16.73 24.48
CA GLU A 16 10.21 -18.12 24.89
C GLU A 16 9.48 -18.94 23.79
N ILE A 17 9.76 -18.63 22.52
CA ILE A 17 9.17 -19.29 21.37
C ILE A 17 10.18 -20.27 20.78
N SER A 18 9.76 -21.52 20.55
CA SER A 18 10.57 -22.48 19.80
C SER A 18 10.68 -22.11 18.32
N GLU A 19 11.83 -22.37 17.73
CA GLU A 19 12.11 -22.11 16.31
C GLU A 19 11.12 -22.82 15.38
N ALA A 20 10.72 -24.06 15.70
CA ALA A 20 9.67 -24.79 14.99
C ALA A 20 8.31 -24.06 15.00
N THR A 21 7.94 -23.45 16.13
CA THR A 21 6.70 -22.67 16.24
C THR A 21 6.79 -21.39 15.43
N TYR A 22 7.94 -20.71 15.47
CA TYR A 22 8.20 -19.53 14.65
C TYR A 22 8.07 -19.83 13.15
N HIS A 23 8.70 -20.89 12.64
CA HIS A 23 8.61 -21.24 11.22
C HIS A 23 7.19 -21.57 10.79
N ARG A 24 6.43 -22.30 11.62
CA ARG A 24 5.01 -22.59 11.36
C ARG A 24 4.17 -21.31 11.29
N TRP A 25 4.38 -20.37 12.21
CA TRP A 25 3.68 -19.08 12.18
C TRP A 25 4.13 -18.19 11.02
N ARG A 26 5.41 -18.21 10.66
CA ARG A 26 5.94 -17.49 9.51
C ARG A 26 5.36 -18.04 8.20
N ALA A 27 5.24 -19.36 8.07
CA ALA A 27 4.59 -19.97 6.92
C ALA A 27 3.09 -19.61 6.84
N LYS A 28 2.40 -19.61 7.98
CA LYS A 28 0.95 -19.36 8.04
C LYS A 28 0.57 -17.88 7.90
N TYR A 29 1.37 -16.96 8.46
CA TYR A 29 1.02 -15.55 8.62
C TYR A 29 2.05 -14.59 7.99
N GLY A 30 3.23 -15.08 7.60
CA GLY A 30 4.28 -14.24 7.01
C GLY A 30 3.97 -13.76 5.60
N GLY A 31 3.11 -14.46 4.86
CA GLY A 31 2.65 -14.05 3.52
C GLY A 31 1.53 -13.00 3.55
N MET A 32 0.73 -12.93 4.63
CA MET A 32 -0.42 -12.03 4.74
C MET A 32 0.01 -10.55 4.63
N LYS A 33 1.13 -10.19 5.27
CA LYS A 33 1.70 -8.83 5.20
C LYS A 33 2.25 -8.47 3.82
N ALA A 34 2.76 -9.44 3.08
CA ALA A 34 3.32 -9.20 1.74
C ALA A 34 2.21 -8.98 0.70
N GLU A 35 1.14 -9.78 0.75
CA GLU A 35 -0.03 -9.60 -0.12
C GLU A 35 -0.80 -8.31 0.21
N GLU A 36 -0.96 -7.96 1.50
CA GLU A 36 -1.55 -6.68 1.90
C GLU A 36 -0.71 -5.48 1.42
N ALA A 37 0.62 -5.54 1.53
CA ALA A 37 1.50 -4.50 1.01
C ALA A 37 1.43 -4.37 -0.52
N LYS A 38 1.33 -5.50 -1.23
CA LYS A 38 1.14 -5.53 -2.69
C LYS A 38 -0.20 -4.90 -3.09
N ARG A 39 -1.28 -5.25 -2.39
CA ARG A 39 -2.61 -4.67 -2.62
C ARG A 39 -2.63 -3.17 -2.31
N LEU A 40 -1.97 -2.74 -1.23
CA LEU A 40 -1.86 -1.33 -0.89
C LEU A 40 -1.17 -0.55 -2.02
N LYS A 41 -0.04 -1.04 -2.52
CA LYS A 41 0.66 -0.41 -3.65
C LYS A 41 -0.22 -0.32 -4.90
N GLN A 42 -0.94 -1.39 -5.24
CA GLN A 42 -1.87 -1.39 -6.37
C GLN A 42 -2.98 -0.34 -6.22
N LEU A 43 -3.52 -0.18 -5.00
CA LEU A 43 -4.53 0.84 -4.72
C LEU A 43 -3.96 2.26 -4.78
N GLU A 44 -2.72 2.46 -4.33
CA GLU A 44 -2.02 3.74 -4.44
C GLU A 44 -1.79 4.13 -5.91
N ASP A 45 -1.31 3.19 -6.73
CA ASP A 45 -1.09 3.39 -8.16
C ASP A 45 -2.40 3.71 -8.90
N GLU A 46 -3.47 2.97 -8.61
CA GLU A 46 -4.79 3.23 -9.21
C GLU A 46 -5.37 4.58 -8.75
N ASN A 47 -5.22 4.93 -7.47
CA ASN A 47 -5.67 6.23 -6.97
C ASN A 47 -4.96 7.39 -7.65
N GLN A 48 -3.65 7.25 -7.89
CA GLN A 48 -2.86 8.25 -8.61
C GLN A 48 -3.38 8.43 -10.03
N ARG A 49 -3.59 7.32 -10.76
CA ARG A 49 -4.14 7.36 -12.12
C ARG A 49 -5.53 7.99 -12.19
N LEU A 50 -6.41 7.66 -11.24
CA LEU A 50 -7.75 8.23 -11.18
C LEU A 50 -7.72 9.74 -10.91
N LYS A 51 -6.81 10.22 -10.06
CA LYS A 51 -6.63 11.66 -9.80
C LYS A 51 -6.20 12.42 -11.05
N GLU A 52 -5.28 11.86 -11.83
CA GLU A 52 -4.83 12.45 -13.09
C GLU A 52 -6.00 12.59 -14.08
N ILE A 53 -6.77 11.51 -14.28
CA ILE A 53 -7.95 11.53 -15.15
C ILE A 53 -8.97 12.59 -14.71
N VAL A 54 -9.24 12.68 -13.40
CA VAL A 54 -10.18 13.67 -12.86
C VAL A 54 -9.66 15.09 -13.04
N ALA A 55 -8.36 15.33 -12.88
CA ALA A 55 -7.77 16.65 -13.10
C ALA A 55 -7.91 17.09 -14.55
N ASP A 56 -7.60 16.21 -15.51
CA ASP A 56 -7.74 16.48 -16.94
C ASP A 56 -9.19 16.79 -17.31
N GLN A 57 -10.13 15.96 -16.85
CA GLN A 57 -11.56 16.20 -17.06
C GLN A 57 -12.03 17.53 -16.46
N GLN A 58 -11.52 17.91 -15.28
CA GLN A 58 -11.86 19.20 -14.67
C GLN A 58 -11.34 20.38 -15.48
N LEU A 59 -10.18 20.26 -16.13
CA LEU A 59 -9.66 21.29 -17.03
C LEU A 59 -10.53 21.43 -18.28
N ASP A 60 -10.91 20.31 -18.91
CA ASP A 60 -11.80 20.31 -20.07
C ASP A 60 -13.16 20.94 -19.73
N ILE A 61 -13.75 20.56 -18.60
CA ILE A 61 -15.02 21.13 -18.14
C ILE A 61 -14.90 22.65 -17.92
N LYS A 62 -13.80 23.12 -17.32
CA LYS A 62 -13.56 24.56 -17.13
C LYS A 62 -13.46 25.30 -18.45
N MET A 63 -12.71 24.75 -19.41
CA MET A 63 -12.58 25.34 -20.75
C MET A 63 -13.94 25.41 -21.47
N LEU A 64 -14.70 24.32 -21.47
CA LEU A 64 -16.01 24.26 -22.11
C LEU A 64 -17.00 25.27 -21.51
N LYS A 65 -17.00 25.42 -20.17
CA LYS A 65 -17.82 26.44 -19.49
C LYS A 65 -17.40 27.85 -19.88
N HIS A 66 -16.10 28.13 -19.91
CA HIS A 66 -15.60 29.45 -20.31
C HIS A 66 -16.01 29.82 -21.75
N LEU A 67 -15.91 28.87 -22.69
CA LEU A 67 -16.34 29.08 -24.08
C LEU A 67 -17.86 29.30 -24.18
N ALA A 68 -18.65 28.56 -23.41
CA ALA A 68 -20.11 28.73 -23.38
C ALA A 68 -20.52 30.10 -22.79
N GLU A 69 -19.76 30.62 -21.82
CA GLU A 69 -20.00 31.94 -21.23
C GLU A 69 -19.55 33.08 -22.14
N GLY A 70 -18.48 32.92 -22.93
CA GLY A 70 -17.91 33.93 -23.84
C GLY A 70 -18.54 34.03 -25.23
N SER A 71 -19.69 33.39 -25.45
CA SER A 71 -20.42 33.45 -26.73
C SER A 71 -21.45 34.58 -26.71
N TRP A 72 -21.02 35.82 -26.97
CA TRP A 72 -21.89 36.98 -27.27
C TRP A 72 -21.45 37.71 -28.53
#